data_AF-A0A7W1AT97-F1
#
_entry.id   AF-A0A7W1AT97-F1
#
_cell.length_a   1.000
_cell.length_b   1.000
_cell.length_c   1.000
_cell.angle_alpha   90.00
_cell.angle_beta   90.00
_cell.angle_gamma   90.00
#
_symmetry.space_group_name_H-M   'P 1'
#
loop_
_entity.id
_entity.type
_entity.pdbx_description
1 polymer ?
#
loop_
_entity_poly.entity_id
_entity_poly.type
_entity_poly.pdbx_seq_one_letter_code
_entity_poly.pdbx_strand_id
1 'polypeptide(L)'
;MSVLLEPTPIDDAQFFVRQHYLDFLNRPADDLGLAFWTNQITDCGTNANCIEGKRVHVSAAFFLSIEFQETGYLIHRMYKAAYGDMPGT
;
A
#
# COMPACT_ATOMS: atom_id res chain seq x y z
N MET A 1 -18.01 -16.96 20.75
CA MET A 1 -18.29 -15.53 20.55
C MET A 1 -17.64 -15.15 19.23
N SER A 2 -18.41 -15.17 18.14
CA SER A 2 -17.90 -14.80 16.82
C SER A 2 -17.99 -13.28 16.71
N VAL A 3 -16.85 -12.61 16.59
CA VAL A 3 -16.84 -11.19 16.23
C VAL A 3 -17.21 -11.13 14.76
N LEU A 4 -18.36 -10.53 14.44
CA LEU A 4 -18.66 -10.14 13.07
C LEU A 4 -17.77 -8.93 12.77
N LEU A 5 -16.71 -9.14 11.99
CA LEU A 5 -15.93 -8.04 11.44
C LEU A 5 -16.78 -7.40 10.35
N GLU A 6 -17.39 -6.26 10.67
CA GLU A 6 -18.06 -5.42 9.69
C GLU A 6 -17.04 -4.99 8.63
N PRO A 7 -17.37 -5.08 7.33
CA PRO A 7 -16.50 -4.58 6.26
C PRO A 7 -16.19 -3.10 6.49
N THR A 8 -14.91 -2.77 6.50
CA THR A 8 -14.45 -1.39 6.60
C THR A 8 -14.08 -0.87 5.21
N PRO A 9 -14.03 0.46 4.98
CA PRO A 9 -13.66 0.99 3.68
C PRO A 9 -12.31 0.46 3.15
N ILE A 10 -11.38 0.09 4.03
CA ILE A 10 -10.07 -0.44 3.63
C ILE A 10 -10.15 -1.80 2.93
N ASP A 11 -11.26 -2.53 3.09
CA ASP A 11 -11.50 -3.82 2.45
C ASP A 11 -11.91 -3.68 0.98
N ASP A 12 -12.35 -2.48 0.56
CA ASP A 12 -12.54 -2.14 -0.85
C ASP A 12 -11.19 -1.84 -1.52
N ALA A 13 -10.89 -2.57 -2.60
CA ALA A 13 -9.61 -2.47 -3.30
C ALA A 13 -9.37 -1.07 -3.90
N GLN A 14 -10.41 -0.42 -4.41
CA GLN A 14 -10.27 0.90 -5.00
C GLN A 14 -10.01 1.95 -3.92
N PHE A 15 -10.71 1.90 -2.79
CA PHE A 15 -10.44 2.74 -1.63
C PHE A 15 -9.02 2.53 -1.10
N PHE A 16 -8.59 1.28 -0.93
CA PHE A 16 -7.25 0.93 -0.49
C PHE A 16 -6.17 1.57 -1.37
N VAL A 17 -6.31 1.48 -2.70
CA VAL A 17 -5.39 2.09 -3.66
C VAL A 17 -5.44 3.62 -3.59
N ARG A 18 -6.62 4.24 -3.47
CA ARG A 18 -6.73 5.70 -3.31
C ARG A 18 -6.01 6.19 -2.07
N GLN A 19 -6.10 5.47 -0.95
CA GLN A 19 -5.34 5.82 0.26
C GLN A 19 -3.83 5.73 0.02
N HIS A 20 -3.33 4.70 -0.70
CA HIS A 20 -1.89 4.60 -1.00
C HIS A 20 -1.35 5.78 -1.79
N TYR A 21 -2.11 6.28 -2.77
CA TYR A 21 -1.75 7.49 -3.51
C TYR A 21 -1.63 8.72 -2.60
N LEU A 22 -2.54 8.86 -1.64
CA LEU A 22 -2.53 9.98 -0.69
C LEU A 22 -1.40 9.84 0.34
N ASP A 23 -1.26 8.65 0.93
CA ASP A 23 -0.35 8.40 2.05
C ASP A 23 1.12 8.38 1.61
N PHE A 24 1.41 7.76 0.47
CA PHE A 24 2.78 7.68 -0.04
C PHE A 24 3.07 8.88 -0.95
N LEU A 25 2.21 9.16 -1.93
CA LEU A 25 2.55 10.09 -3.02
C LEU A 25 2.00 11.50 -2.81
N ASN A 26 1.20 11.74 -1.76
CA ASN A 26 0.58 13.02 -1.45
C ASN A 26 -0.19 13.64 -2.65
N ARG A 27 -0.82 12.79 -3.47
CA ARG A 27 -1.62 13.23 -4.62
C ARG A 27 -2.76 12.24 -4.91
N PRO A 28 -3.84 12.65 -5.60
CA PRO A 28 -4.82 11.71 -6.08
C PRO A 28 -4.25 10.81 -7.18
N ALA A 29 -4.80 9.59 -7.28
CA ALA A 29 -4.57 8.70 -8.41
C ALA A 29 -5.13 9.31 -9.69
N ASP A 30 -4.43 9.13 -10.81
CA ASP A 30 -5.04 9.24 -12.13
C ASP A 30 -5.88 7.98 -12.45
N ASP A 31 -6.77 8.08 -13.44
CA ASP A 31 -7.73 7.02 -13.75
C ASP A 31 -7.05 5.69 -14.15
N LEU A 32 -5.95 5.76 -14.92
CA LEU A 32 -5.23 4.57 -15.38
C LEU A 32 -4.47 3.90 -14.24
N GLY A 33 -3.78 4.70 -13.43
CA GLY A 33 -3.07 4.23 -12.25
C GLY A 33 -4.02 3.61 -11.23
N LEU A 34 -5.19 4.23 -10.98
CA LEU A 34 -6.20 3.69 -10.08
C LEU A 34 -6.72 2.34 -10.57
N ALA A 35 -7.09 2.24 -11.85
CA ALA A 35 -7.59 1.02 -12.44
C ALA A 35 -6.54 -0.10 -12.41
N PHE A 36 -5.29 0.19 -12.79
CA PHE A 36 -4.21 -0.78 -12.81
C PHE A 36 -3.98 -1.42 -11.44
N TRP A 37 -3.79 -0.60 -10.40
CA TRP A 37 -3.50 -1.13 -9.06
C TRP A 37 -4.71 -1.79 -8.40
N THR A 38 -5.93 -1.32 -8.69
CA THR A 38 -7.16 -1.97 -8.21
C THR A 38 -7.27 -3.38 -8.80
N ASN A 39 -7.02 -3.52 -10.11
CA ASN A 39 -7.07 -4.80 -10.79
C ASN A 39 -6.07 -5.81 -10.23
N GLN A 40 -4.88 -5.36 -9.81
CA GLN A 40 -3.89 -6.25 -9.18
C GLN A 40 -4.44 -6.98 -7.95
N ILE A 41 -5.36 -6.37 -7.20
CA ILE A 41 -6.00 -6.96 -6.02
C ILE A 41 -7.24 -7.75 -6.43
N THR A 42 -8.10 -7.18 -7.28
CA THR A 42 -9.38 -7.81 -7.63
C THR A 42 -9.23 -9.06 -8.51
N ASP A 43 -8.11 -9.23 -9.21
CA ASP A 43 -7.76 -10.46 -9.94
C ASP A 43 -7.76 -11.72 -9.06
N CYS A 44 -7.66 -11.56 -7.74
CA CYS A 44 -7.77 -12.65 -6.77
C CYS A 44 -9.20 -13.18 -6.54
N GLY A 45 -10.23 -12.49 -7.05
CA GLY A 45 -11.63 -12.82 -6.76
C GLY A 45 -11.92 -12.78 -5.27
N THR A 46 -12.41 -13.89 -4.69
CA THR A 46 -12.74 -14.01 -3.26
C THR A 46 -11.67 -14.75 -2.44
N ASN A 47 -10.51 -15.06 -3.02
CA ASN A 47 -9.44 -15.76 -2.31
C ASN A 47 -8.73 -14.83 -1.33
N ALA A 48 -9.04 -14.94 -0.04
CA ALA A 48 -8.49 -14.10 1.02
C ALA A 48 -6.95 -14.12 1.09
N ASN A 49 -6.32 -15.29 0.92
CA ASN A 49 -4.85 -15.39 0.95
C ASN A 49 -4.19 -14.68 -0.24
N CYS A 50 -4.82 -14.76 -1.42
CA CYS A 50 -4.37 -14.03 -2.60
C CYS A 50 -4.53 -12.52 -2.42
N ILE A 51 -5.70 -12.07 -1.93
CA ILE A 51 -5.99 -10.66 -1.66
C ILE A 51 -4.94 -10.08 -0.71
N GLU A 52 -4.66 -10.78 0.39
CA GLU A 52 -3.68 -10.32 1.37
C GLU A 52 -2.28 -10.21 0.76
N GLY A 53 -1.83 -11.23 0.03
CA GLY A 53 -0.55 -11.18 -0.69
C GLY A 53 -0.47 -10.02 -1.69
N LYS A 54 -1.54 -9.75 -2.43
CA LYS A 54 -1.60 -8.63 -3.38
C LYS A 54 -1.60 -7.27 -2.69
N ARG A 55 -2.28 -7.11 -1.55
CA ARG A 55 -2.25 -5.86 -0.77
C ARG A 55 -0.85 -5.56 -0.25
N VAL A 56 -0.13 -6.58 0.25
CA VAL A 56 1.29 -6.44 0.64
C VAL A 56 2.13 -6.00 -0.56
N HIS A 57 1.97 -6.65 -1.71
CA HIS A 57 2.73 -6.31 -2.92
C HIS A 57 2.45 -4.88 -3.42
N VAL A 58 1.18 -4.46 -3.46
CA VAL A 58 0.80 -3.09 -3.83
C VAL A 58 1.40 -2.08 -2.85
N SER A 59 1.30 -2.32 -1.55
CA SER A 59 1.89 -1.45 -0.51
C SER A 59 3.40 -1.29 -0.71
N ALA A 60 4.09 -2.40 -0.92
CA ALA A 60 5.54 -2.40 -1.16
C ALA A 60 5.90 -1.63 -2.44
N ALA A 61 5.12 -1.78 -3.52
CA ALA A 61 5.36 -1.07 -4.77
C ALA A 61 5.28 0.46 -4.62
N PHE A 62 4.32 0.97 -3.84
CA PHE A 62 4.24 2.41 -3.55
C PHE A 62 5.42 2.89 -2.71
N PHE A 63 5.75 2.17 -1.64
CA PHE A 63 6.86 2.54 -0.75
C PHE A 63 8.25 2.48 -1.45
N LEU A 64 8.44 1.55 -2.38
CA LEU A 64 9.69 1.39 -3.12
C LEU A 64 9.72 2.18 -4.43
N SER A 65 8.63 2.86 -4.81
CA SER A 65 8.55 3.64 -6.04
C SER A 65 9.54 4.80 -6.06
N ILE A 66 10.08 5.13 -7.23
CA ILE A 66 10.96 6.29 -7.39
C ILE A 66 10.32 7.60 -6.92
N GLU A 67 9.01 7.74 -7.12
CA GLU A 67 8.24 8.91 -6.72
C GLU A 67 8.27 9.09 -5.20
N PHE A 68 8.04 8.02 -4.43
CA PHE A 68 8.16 8.08 -2.97
C PHE A 68 9.61 8.28 -2.52
N GLN A 69 10.58 7.65 -3.19
CA GLN A 69 12.01 7.77 -2.89
C GLN A 69 12.50 9.23 -2.99
N GLU A 70 11.95 10.01 -3.91
CA GLU A 70 12.30 11.41 -4.11
C GLU A 70 11.57 12.37 -3.16
N THR A 71 10.33 12.03 -2.75
CA THR A 71 9.44 12.99 -2.05
C THR A 71 9.20 12.67 -0.57
N GLY A 72 9.00 11.41 -0.19
CA GLY A 72 8.58 11.01 1.17
C GLY A 72 9.58 10.11 1.92
N TYR A 73 10.50 9.47 1.21
CA TYR A 73 11.45 8.49 1.78
C TYR A 73 12.64 9.11 2.54
N LEU A 74 12.76 10.45 2.55
CA LEU A 74 13.89 11.12 3.21
C LEU A 74 13.95 10.81 4.71
N ILE A 75 12.82 10.78 5.40
CA ILE A 75 12.77 10.49 6.85
C ILE A 75 13.30 9.09 7.15
N HIS A 76 12.87 8.09 6.37
CA HIS A 76 13.37 6.73 6.49
C HIS A 76 14.90 6.66 6.28
N ARG A 77 15.42 7.32 5.24
CA ARG A 77 16.88 7.37 4.97
C ARG A 77 17.66 8.07 6.06
N MET A 78 17.15 9.18 6.61
CA MET A 78 17.79 9.88 7.72
C MET A 78 17.87 9.00 8.96
N TYR A 79 16.79 8.29 9.29
CA TYR A 79 16.78 7.36 10.41
C TYR A 79 17.82 6.24 10.20
N LYS A 80 17.80 5.60 9.02
CA LYS A 80 18.74 4.52 8.69
C LYS A 80 20.21 5.00 8.71
N ALA A 81 20.48 6.21 8.23
CA ALA A 81 21.83 6.77 8.25
C ALA A 81 22.32 7.08 9.68
N ALA A 82 21.43 7.50 10.57
CA ALA A 82 21.77 7.84 11.96
C ALA A 82 21.91 6.62 12.87
N TYR A 83 21.04 5.62 12.71
CA TYR A 83 20.90 4.52 13.67
C TYR A 83 21.20 3.12 13.09
N GLY A 84 21.49 3.01 11.79
CA GLY A 84 21.61 1.73 11.11
C GLY A 84 20.25 1.08 10.83
N ASP A 85 20.25 -0.23 10.59
CA ASP A 85 19.00 -0.97 10.47
C ASP A 85 18.27 -1.00 11.82
N MET A 86 16.93 -0.95 11.79
CA MET A 86 16.14 -1.10 13.00
C MET A 86 16.48 -2.45 13.66
N PRO A 87 16.73 -2.50 14.98
CA PRO A 87 17.05 -3.74 15.66
C PRO A 87 15.89 -4.73 15.49
N GLY A 88 16.14 -5.85 14.81
CA GLY A 88 15.12 -6.89 14.53
C GLY A 88 15.20 -7.60 13.17
N THR A 89 16.18 -7.30 12.32
CA THR A 89 16.52 -8.12 11.12
C THR A 89 17.66 -9.07 11.40
#